data_AF-A0AAN6VC60-F1
#
_entry.id   AF-A0AAN6VC60-F1
#
_cell.length_a   1.000
_cell.length_b   1.000
_cell.length_c   1.000
_cell.angle_alpha   90.00
_cell.angle_beta   90.00
_cell.angle_gamma   90.00
#
_symmetry.space_group_name_H-M   'P 1'
#
loop_
_entity.id
_entity.type
_entity.pdbx_description
1 polymer ?
#
loop_
_entity_poly.entity_id
_entity_poly.type
_entity_poly.pdbx_seq_one_letter_code
_entity_poly.pdbx_strand_id
1 'polypeptide(L)'
;MNFRAVWSLVASLAFLGGAIVDAAGVLEIDMVFPRDNQTYEPTPYMPIVFALRNAELAQYLRPSISARLLNLSASRADVGHGVMTYPPLEWANFSSQEPYFTYEFQGSRFATEGNWSIFWDVAWGSCKEDEDGVFRGDVVYNHSSTYRINIDIKNGGQVADLVAATANGNSCFNDGVAINVTDQLVNVTNLRHSNPGPPFETCVVVASSTPTPTPDPCLVKIDSAVAASISASLTAKLCNRFNPPSDIDCPPESAAQRLAVAGVVCLAAAVGAFGFILG
;
A
#
# COMPACT_ATOMS: atom_id res chain seq x y z
N MET A 1 5.45 48.62 30.61
CA MET A 1 5.61 48.14 29.22
C MET A 1 6.54 46.94 29.28
N ASN A 2 5.98 45.72 29.25
CA ASN A 2 6.75 44.48 29.35
C ASN A 2 6.65 43.72 28.04
N PHE A 3 7.78 43.60 27.33
CA PHE A 3 7.90 42.79 26.12
C PHE A 3 7.88 41.31 26.50
N ARG A 4 6.90 40.56 25.97
CA ARG A 4 6.95 39.09 25.93
C ARG A 4 7.59 38.68 24.62
N ALA A 5 8.83 38.22 24.68
CA ALA A 5 9.48 37.56 23.56
C ALA A 5 8.91 36.14 23.42
N VAL A 6 8.10 35.92 22.39
CA VAL A 6 7.67 34.58 21.95
C VAL A 6 8.79 34.02 21.08
N TRP A 7 9.50 33.02 21.58
CA TRP A 7 10.49 32.28 20.80
C TRP A 7 9.78 31.19 20.01
N SER A 8 9.58 31.42 18.71
CA SER A 8 9.21 30.38 17.76
C SER A 8 10.48 29.66 17.32
N LEU A 9 10.69 28.43 17.77
CA LEU A 9 11.69 27.52 17.19
C LEU A 9 11.02 26.74 16.06
N VAL A 10 11.20 27.22 14.83
CA VAL A 10 11.02 26.39 13.63
C VAL A 10 12.29 25.54 13.49
N ALA A 11 12.24 24.31 13.99
CA ALA A 11 13.29 23.33 13.72
C ALA A 11 13.05 22.74 12.33
N SER A 12 13.79 23.21 11.33
CA SER A 12 13.87 22.58 10.02
C SER A 12 14.57 21.22 10.16
N LEU A 13 13.81 20.12 10.17
CA LEU A 13 14.36 18.78 10.02
C LEU A 13 14.87 18.63 8.58
N ALA A 14 16.18 18.68 8.41
CA ALA A 14 16.83 18.15 7.22
C ALA A 14 16.85 16.62 7.33
N PHE A 15 15.99 15.94 6.56
CA PHE A 15 16.04 14.50 6.38
C PHE A 15 17.31 14.14 5.61
N LEU A 16 18.35 13.70 6.32
CA LEU A 16 19.48 13.00 5.71
C LEU A 16 19.16 11.50 5.71
N GLY A 17 18.23 11.09 4.85
CA GLY A 17 18.15 9.71 4.41
C GLY A 17 19.35 9.44 3.50
N GLY A 18 20.11 8.39 3.77
CA GLY A 18 21.19 7.97 2.87
C GLY A 18 20.60 7.70 1.49
N ALA A 19 21.18 8.30 0.44
CA ALA A 19 20.74 8.09 -0.92
C ALA A 19 20.93 6.62 -1.28
N ILE A 20 19.82 5.88 -1.34
CA ILE A 20 19.77 4.58 -1.99
C ILE A 20 19.87 4.89 -3.49
N VAL A 21 20.90 4.36 -4.16
CA VAL A 21 21.03 4.51 -5.61
C VAL A 21 20.31 3.32 -6.22
N ASP A 22 19.08 3.54 -6.66
CA ASP A 22 18.36 2.53 -7.40
C ASP A 22 18.96 2.36 -8.81
N ALA A 23 18.86 1.15 -9.35
CA ALA A 23 19.25 0.92 -10.74
C ALA A 23 18.31 1.72 -11.65
N ALA A 24 18.86 2.67 -12.42
CA ALA A 24 18.07 3.51 -13.31
C ALA A 24 17.18 2.66 -14.23
N GLY A 25 15.90 3.02 -14.34
CA GLY A 25 14.92 2.31 -15.17
C GLY A 25 14.38 1.01 -14.58
N VAL A 26 14.70 0.64 -13.33
CA VAL A 26 14.13 -0.56 -12.69
C VAL A 26 13.11 -0.16 -11.63
N LEU A 27 11.83 -0.46 -11.85
CA LEU A 27 10.82 -0.39 -10.79
C LEU A 27 10.98 -1.61 -9.90
N GLU A 28 11.17 -1.40 -8.61
CA GLU A 28 11.22 -2.47 -7.63
C GLU A 28 10.03 -2.40 -6.67
N ILE A 29 9.43 -3.54 -6.35
CA ILE A 29 8.26 -3.67 -5.49
C ILE A 29 8.50 -4.80 -4.49
N ASP A 30 8.54 -4.43 -3.21
CA ASP A 30 8.94 -5.34 -2.13
C ASP A 30 7.96 -5.31 -0.97
N MET A 31 7.68 -6.48 -0.39
CA MET A 31 7.04 -6.55 0.91
C MET A 31 8.08 -6.25 1.99
N VAL A 32 7.96 -5.10 2.63
CA VAL A 32 8.91 -4.65 3.66
C VAL A 32 8.44 -4.94 5.08
N PHE A 33 7.14 -5.19 5.26
CA PHE A 33 6.58 -5.64 6.53
C PHE A 33 5.29 -6.47 6.32
N PRO A 34 5.08 -7.56 7.08
CA PRO A 34 6.00 -8.14 8.06
C PRO A 34 7.22 -8.81 7.42
N ARG A 35 8.19 -9.20 8.25
CA ARG A 35 9.39 -9.92 7.81
C ARG A 35 9.18 -11.42 7.93
N ASP A 36 9.77 -12.17 7.01
CA ASP A 36 9.66 -13.63 6.97
C ASP A 36 10.27 -14.28 8.21
N ASN A 37 9.66 -15.38 8.64
CA ASN A 37 10.07 -16.20 9.78
C ASN A 37 10.22 -15.40 11.08
N GLN A 38 9.36 -14.40 11.28
CA GLN A 38 9.31 -13.60 12.50
C GLN A 38 8.07 -13.95 13.34
N THR A 39 8.22 -13.80 14.66
CA THR A 39 7.12 -13.92 15.62
C THR A 39 6.73 -12.54 16.12
N TYR A 40 5.47 -12.17 15.94
CA TYR A 40 4.90 -10.91 16.40
C TYR A 40 3.90 -11.14 17.53
N GLU A 41 3.76 -10.14 18.40
CA GLU A 41 2.70 -10.12 19.41
C GLU A 41 1.32 -9.95 18.75
N PRO A 42 0.25 -10.52 19.34
CA PRO A 42 -1.10 -10.33 18.85
C PRO A 42 -1.47 -8.85 18.79
N THR A 43 -1.94 -8.40 17.62
CA THR A 43 -2.34 -7.01 17.39
C THR A 43 -3.57 -6.94 16.49
N PRO A 44 -4.58 -6.11 16.83
CA PRO A 44 -5.82 -6.03 16.07
C PRO A 44 -5.68 -5.33 14.72
N TYR A 45 -4.58 -4.60 14.49
CA TYR A 45 -4.36 -3.79 13.28
C TYR A 45 -2.92 -3.90 12.79
N MET A 46 -2.42 -5.11 12.59
CA MET A 46 -1.08 -5.28 12.00
C MET A 46 -1.06 -4.70 10.58
N PRO A 47 -0.14 -3.80 10.24
CA PRO A 47 0.03 -3.37 8.87
C PRO A 47 0.67 -4.48 8.04
N ILE A 48 0.36 -4.48 6.75
CA ILE A 48 1.15 -5.15 5.72
C ILE A 48 1.58 -4.04 4.76
N VAL A 49 2.89 -3.89 4.59
CA VAL A 49 3.52 -2.74 3.94
C VAL A 49 4.37 -3.20 2.78
N PHE A 50 4.10 -2.59 1.62
CA PHE A 50 4.91 -2.68 0.43
C PHE A 50 5.65 -1.37 0.20
N ALA A 51 6.86 -1.46 -0.34
CA ALA A 51 7.64 -0.33 -0.80
C ALA A 51 7.86 -0.44 -2.31
N LEU A 52 7.81 0.69 -2.98
CA LEU A 52 8.14 0.85 -4.39
C LEU A 52 9.37 1.72 -4.49
N ARG A 53 10.43 1.22 -5.14
CA ARG A 53 11.64 1.98 -5.47
C ARG A 53 11.67 2.38 -6.93
N ASN A 54 12.21 3.56 -7.24
CA ASN A 54 11.98 4.26 -8.52
C ASN A 54 10.47 4.37 -8.81
N ALA A 55 9.72 4.85 -7.82
CA ALA A 55 8.25 4.79 -7.84
C ALA A 55 7.63 5.60 -9.00
N GLU A 56 8.35 6.58 -9.54
CA GLU A 56 7.93 7.33 -10.72
C GLU A 56 7.67 6.45 -11.94
N LEU A 57 8.33 5.29 -12.05
CA LEU A 57 8.12 4.33 -13.13
C LEU A 57 6.78 3.59 -13.01
N ALA A 58 6.21 3.52 -11.80
CA ALA A 58 4.94 2.86 -11.54
C ALA A 58 3.78 3.54 -12.28
N GLN A 59 3.87 4.83 -12.61
CA GLN A 59 2.83 5.52 -13.36
C GLN A 59 2.64 4.94 -14.78
N TYR A 60 3.72 4.42 -15.38
CA TYR A 60 3.69 3.84 -16.73
C TYR A 60 3.19 2.39 -16.74
N LEU A 61 3.40 1.69 -15.63
CA LEU A 61 3.06 0.28 -15.44
C LEU A 61 1.69 0.07 -14.78
N ARG A 62 1.18 1.06 -14.04
CA ARG A 62 -0.05 0.99 -13.23
C ARG A 62 -0.13 -0.33 -12.43
N PRO A 63 0.86 -0.62 -11.58
CA PRO A 63 0.90 -1.88 -10.87
C PRO A 63 -0.29 -2.02 -9.92
N SER A 64 -0.77 -3.25 -9.79
CA SER A 64 -1.75 -3.66 -8.80
C SER A 64 -1.10 -4.69 -7.89
N ILE A 65 -1.19 -4.44 -6.59
CA ILE A 65 -0.66 -5.33 -5.55
C ILE A 65 -1.85 -5.98 -4.85
N SER A 66 -1.76 -7.29 -4.66
CA SER A 66 -2.70 -8.04 -3.82
C SER A 66 -1.96 -8.96 -2.87
N ALA A 67 -2.55 -9.18 -1.69
CA ALA A 67 -2.04 -10.14 -0.73
C ALA A 67 -3.13 -11.11 -0.30
N ARG A 68 -2.74 -12.36 -0.06
CA ARG A 68 -3.59 -13.45 0.38
C ARG A 68 -3.09 -14.00 1.70
N LEU A 69 -3.96 -14.01 2.70
CA LEU A 69 -3.65 -14.51 4.03
C LEU A 69 -4.19 -15.92 4.21
N LEU A 70 -3.33 -16.80 4.73
CA LEU A 70 -3.63 -18.19 5.00
C LEU A 70 -3.29 -18.49 6.47
N ASN A 71 -4.31 -18.77 7.29
CA ASN A 71 -4.10 -19.27 8.64
C ASN A 71 -3.79 -20.77 8.59
N LEU A 72 -2.57 -21.14 8.94
CA LEU A 72 -2.09 -22.51 8.96
C LEU A 72 -2.45 -23.26 10.26
N SER A 73 -2.84 -22.52 11.30
CA SER A 73 -3.32 -23.08 12.57
C SER A 73 -4.82 -23.35 12.59
N ALA A 74 -5.57 -22.88 11.59
CA ALA A 74 -7.00 -23.15 11.47
C ALA A 74 -7.28 -24.59 11.02
N SER A 75 -8.44 -25.13 11.39
CA SER A 75 -8.88 -26.44 10.88
C SER A 75 -8.98 -26.40 9.34
N ARG A 76 -8.80 -27.54 8.65
CA ARG A 76 -8.87 -27.59 7.17
C ARG A 76 -10.20 -27.06 6.59
N ALA A 77 -11.26 -27.03 7.38
CA ALA A 77 -12.57 -26.48 6.99
C ALA A 77 -12.69 -24.96 7.23
N ASP A 78 -11.81 -24.39 8.07
CA ASP A 78 -11.82 -22.98 8.49
C ASP A 78 -10.61 -22.20 7.96
N VAL A 79 -10.01 -22.67 6.86
CA VAL A 79 -8.92 -21.96 6.19
C VAL A 79 -9.46 -20.61 5.71
N GLY A 80 -9.30 -19.60 6.55
CA GLY A 80 -9.80 -18.26 6.32
C GLY A 80 -8.97 -17.54 5.28
N HIS A 81 -9.32 -17.67 4.01
CA HIS A 81 -8.73 -16.87 2.94
C HIS A 81 -9.13 -15.40 3.13
N GLY A 82 -8.15 -14.51 3.24
CA GLY A 82 -8.35 -13.07 3.10
C GLY A 82 -7.64 -12.59 1.86
N VAL A 83 -8.34 -11.89 0.98
CA VAL A 83 -7.72 -11.15 -0.11
C VAL A 83 -7.68 -9.68 0.30
N MET A 84 -6.50 -9.09 0.17
CA MET A 84 -6.27 -7.66 0.32
C MET A 84 -5.95 -7.08 -1.04
N THR A 85 -6.68 -6.05 -1.41
CA THR A 85 -6.35 -5.22 -2.57
C THR A 85 -5.86 -3.90 -2.03
N TYR A 86 -4.68 -3.47 -2.47
CA TYR A 86 -4.10 -2.20 -2.06
C TYR A 86 -4.79 -1.04 -2.79
N PRO A 87 -4.74 0.20 -2.25
CA PRO A 87 -5.28 1.37 -2.93
C PRO A 87 -4.75 1.46 -4.36
N PRO A 88 -5.59 1.82 -5.35
CA PRO A 88 -5.12 1.88 -6.73
C PRO A 88 -3.96 2.88 -6.85
N LEU A 89 -2.82 2.35 -7.28
CA LEU A 89 -1.57 3.09 -7.39
C LEU A 89 -1.60 4.11 -8.53
N GLU A 90 -2.63 4.07 -9.38
CA GLU A 90 -2.85 4.97 -10.52
C GLU A 90 -3.10 6.42 -10.11
N TRP A 91 -3.54 6.66 -8.88
CA TRP A 91 -3.79 8.01 -8.34
C TRP A 91 -2.73 8.43 -7.31
N ALA A 92 -1.68 7.63 -7.13
CA ALA A 92 -0.59 7.94 -6.23
C ALA A 92 0.29 9.06 -6.79
N ASN A 93 0.76 9.94 -5.92
CA ASN A 93 1.74 10.96 -6.29
C ASN A 93 3.18 10.45 -6.06
N PHE A 94 3.68 9.66 -7.00
CA PHE A 94 5.03 9.07 -6.92
C PHE A 94 6.17 10.08 -6.92
N SER A 95 5.97 11.26 -7.53
CA SER A 95 7.01 12.29 -7.66
C SER A 95 7.43 12.95 -6.33
N SER A 96 6.70 12.69 -5.26
CA SER A 96 6.88 13.37 -3.96
C SER A 96 7.51 12.50 -2.87
N GLN A 97 7.68 11.20 -3.11
CA GLN A 97 8.13 10.23 -2.10
C GLN A 97 8.94 9.11 -2.75
N GLU A 98 10.20 8.97 -2.33
CA GLU A 98 11.08 7.88 -2.74
C GLU A 98 11.76 7.30 -1.49
N PRO A 99 11.56 6.01 -1.16
CA PRO A 99 10.60 5.09 -1.80
C PRO A 99 9.14 5.43 -1.49
N TYR A 100 8.23 4.98 -2.35
CA TYR A 100 6.79 5.11 -2.13
C TYR A 100 6.25 3.93 -1.33
N PHE A 101 5.51 4.18 -0.25
CA PHE A 101 4.94 3.13 0.60
C PHE A 101 3.44 2.97 0.38
N THR A 102 2.99 1.72 0.18
CA THR A 102 1.57 1.36 0.18
C THR A 102 1.31 0.29 1.23
N TYR A 103 0.20 0.42 1.94
CA TYR A 103 -0.05 -0.39 3.13
C TYR A 103 -1.54 -0.60 3.38
N GLU A 104 -1.86 -1.77 3.92
CA GLU A 104 -3.19 -2.09 4.43
C GLU A 104 -3.13 -2.72 5.81
N PHE A 105 -4.15 -2.47 6.62
CA PHE A 105 -4.22 -2.95 8.00
C PHE A 105 -5.12 -4.17 8.10
N GLN A 106 -4.58 -5.25 8.67
CA GLN A 106 -5.35 -6.45 8.93
C GLN A 106 -6.14 -6.33 10.22
N GLY A 107 -7.44 -6.10 10.05
CA GLY A 107 -8.40 -6.07 11.16
C GLY A 107 -8.57 -7.45 11.79
N SER A 108 -8.40 -7.52 13.11
CA SER A 108 -8.61 -8.63 14.08
C SER A 108 -8.05 -10.02 13.75
N ARG A 109 -7.62 -10.31 12.53
CA ARG A 109 -7.06 -11.62 12.11
C ARG A 109 -5.79 -11.96 12.88
N PHE A 110 -4.98 -10.97 13.19
CA PHE A 110 -3.76 -11.12 13.99
C PHE A 110 -3.97 -10.76 15.46
N ALA A 111 -5.22 -10.60 15.93
CA ALA A 111 -5.50 -10.34 17.34
C ALA A 111 -5.40 -11.60 18.22
N THR A 112 -5.25 -12.78 17.61
CA THR A 112 -5.11 -14.06 18.30
C THR A 112 -3.89 -14.81 17.80
N GLU A 113 -3.36 -15.70 18.64
CA GLU A 113 -2.23 -16.54 18.26
C GLU A 113 -2.54 -17.42 17.03
N GLY A 114 -1.53 -17.67 16.21
CA GLY A 114 -1.63 -18.52 15.04
C GLY A 114 -0.42 -18.41 14.12
N ASN A 115 -0.23 -19.41 13.28
CA ASN A 115 0.78 -19.43 12.22
C ASN A 115 0.14 -19.03 10.90
N TRP A 116 0.77 -18.11 10.18
CA TRP A 116 0.20 -17.50 8.98
C TRP A 116 1.18 -17.56 7.82
N SER A 117 0.66 -17.88 6.63
CA SER A 117 1.35 -17.61 5.37
C SER A 117 0.70 -16.42 4.67
N ILE A 118 1.53 -15.49 4.23
CA ILE A 118 1.12 -14.34 3.43
C ILE A 118 1.69 -14.54 2.04
N PHE A 119 0.80 -14.76 1.08
CA PHE A 119 1.15 -14.76 -0.34
C PHE A 119 0.88 -13.37 -0.89
N TRP A 120 1.65 -12.94 -1.88
CA TRP A 120 1.36 -11.70 -2.56
C TRP A 120 1.67 -11.81 -4.04
N ASP A 121 0.95 -11.02 -4.81
CA ASP A 121 1.02 -11.01 -6.26
C ASP A 121 1.07 -9.55 -6.72
N VAL A 122 1.86 -9.31 -7.76
CA VAL A 122 1.88 -8.03 -8.48
C VAL A 122 1.44 -8.29 -9.92
N ALA A 123 0.52 -7.46 -10.39
CA ALA A 123 0.17 -7.37 -11.79
C ALA A 123 0.52 -5.98 -12.32
N TRP A 124 0.93 -5.87 -13.58
CA TRP A 124 1.19 -4.57 -14.22
C TRP A 124 0.82 -4.61 -15.70
N GLY A 125 0.53 -3.44 -16.26
CA GLY A 125 0.36 -3.27 -17.69
C GLY A 125 1.70 -3.13 -18.39
N SER A 126 1.87 -3.79 -19.54
CA SER A 126 3.02 -3.59 -20.42
C SER A 126 2.63 -3.75 -21.88
N CYS A 127 3.47 -3.25 -22.78
CA CYS A 127 3.35 -3.45 -24.21
C CYS A 127 4.16 -4.67 -24.64
N LYS A 128 3.53 -5.55 -25.41
CA LYS A 128 4.21 -6.64 -26.11
C LYS A 128 4.10 -6.43 -27.61
N GLU A 129 5.22 -6.55 -28.31
CA GLU A 129 5.24 -6.65 -29.76
C GLU A 129 4.81 -8.07 -30.16
N ASP A 130 3.74 -8.18 -30.93
CA ASP A 130 3.31 -9.45 -31.49
C ASP A 130 4.08 -9.78 -32.79
N GLU A 131 3.91 -10.99 -33.31
CA GLU A 131 4.60 -11.47 -34.53
C GLU A 131 4.34 -10.60 -35.77
N ASP A 132 3.25 -9.83 -35.79
CA ASP A 132 2.88 -8.89 -36.85
C ASP A 132 3.55 -7.51 -36.71
N GLY A 133 4.43 -7.32 -35.72
CA GLY A 133 5.09 -6.04 -35.43
C GLY A 133 4.17 -4.99 -34.81
N VAL A 134 2.95 -5.39 -34.41
CA VAL A 134 1.98 -4.50 -33.77
C VAL A 134 2.11 -4.65 -32.26
N PHE A 135 2.23 -3.51 -31.57
CA PHE A 135 2.21 -3.47 -30.11
C PHE A 135 0.78 -3.58 -29.59
N ARG A 136 0.57 -4.53 -28.69
CA ARG A 136 -0.69 -4.71 -27.96
C ARG A 136 -0.43 -4.58 -26.47
N GLY A 137 -1.41 -4.00 -25.77
CA GLY A 137 -1.40 -3.94 -24.32
C GLY A 137 -1.61 -5.33 -23.75
N ASP A 138 -0.76 -5.73 -22.82
CA ASP A 138 -0.83 -6.97 -22.08
C ASP A 138 -0.81 -6.69 -20.57
N VAL A 139 -1.48 -7.53 -19.80
CA VAL A 139 -1.38 -7.49 -18.33
C VAL A 139 -0.47 -8.63 -17.92
N VAL A 140 0.71 -8.26 -17.45
CA VAL A 140 1.68 -9.21 -16.93
C VAL A 140 1.35 -9.47 -15.48
N TYR A 141 1.17 -10.75 -15.16
CA TYR A 141 0.96 -11.21 -13.80
C TYR A 141 2.21 -11.93 -13.33
N ASN A 142 2.77 -11.50 -12.22
CA ASN A 142 3.78 -12.29 -11.54
C ASN A 142 3.11 -13.28 -10.58
N HIS A 143 2.39 -14.25 -11.16
CA HIS A 143 1.73 -15.34 -10.43
C HIS A 143 2.73 -16.42 -10.00
N SER A 144 3.73 -16.04 -9.21
CA SER A 144 4.62 -17.03 -8.63
C SER A 144 4.15 -17.42 -7.24
N SER A 145 4.00 -18.72 -7.01
CA SER A 145 3.83 -19.29 -5.66
C SER A 145 5.05 -19.08 -4.76
N THR A 146 6.13 -18.46 -5.28
CA THR A 146 7.35 -18.12 -4.54
C THR A 146 7.19 -16.92 -3.61
N TYR A 147 6.33 -15.94 -3.94
CA TYR A 147 6.16 -14.73 -3.13
C TYR A 147 5.31 -15.01 -1.90
N ARG A 148 5.95 -15.63 -0.90
CA ARG A 148 5.33 -16.09 0.33
C ARG A 148 6.25 -15.80 1.50
N ILE A 149 5.71 -15.18 2.52
CA ILE A 149 6.33 -15.13 3.85
C ILE A 149 5.49 -15.91 4.86
N ASN A 150 6.15 -16.40 5.91
CA ASN A 150 5.54 -17.07 7.03
C ASN A 150 5.81 -16.27 8.30
N ILE A 151 4.76 -16.06 9.10
CA ILE A 151 4.88 -15.37 10.37
C ILE A 151 4.14 -16.15 11.45
N ASP A 152 4.57 -15.96 12.68
CA ASP A 152 3.86 -16.42 13.86
C ASP A 152 3.27 -15.23 14.61
N ILE A 153 2.02 -15.36 15.02
CA ILE A 153 1.40 -14.48 16.01
C ILE A 153 1.37 -15.26 17.32
N LYS A 154 2.03 -14.73 18.36
CA LYS A 154 2.15 -15.42 19.65
C LYS A 154 2.38 -14.43 20.80
N ASN A 155 1.79 -14.70 21.97
CA ASN A 155 2.06 -13.92 23.17
C ASN A 155 3.56 -13.98 23.52
N GLY A 156 4.14 -12.82 23.83
CA GLY A 156 5.58 -12.68 24.05
C GLY A 156 6.42 -12.64 22.76
N GLY A 157 5.78 -12.54 21.59
CA GLY A 157 6.43 -12.15 20.34
C GLY A 157 6.90 -10.68 20.35
N GLN A 158 7.52 -10.22 19.28
CA GLN A 158 7.93 -8.82 19.21
C GLN A 158 6.75 -7.92 18.84
N VAL A 159 6.75 -6.69 19.34
CA VAL A 159 5.79 -5.67 18.91
C VAL A 159 5.98 -5.40 17.42
N ALA A 160 4.88 -5.22 16.69
CA ALA A 160 4.89 -4.82 15.28
C ALA A 160 5.46 -3.40 15.12
N ASP A 161 6.79 -3.30 15.03
CA ASP A 161 7.53 -2.05 14.86
C ASP A 161 8.16 -1.99 13.45
N LEU A 162 7.66 -1.05 12.63
CA LEU A 162 8.10 -0.86 11.25
C LEU A 162 9.56 -0.38 11.15
N VAL A 163 10.00 0.46 12.10
CA VAL A 163 11.36 1.01 12.11
C VAL A 163 12.33 -0.10 12.49
N ALA A 164 12.06 -0.83 13.56
CA ALA A 164 12.91 -1.93 14.01
C ALA A 164 12.96 -3.06 12.96
N ALA A 165 11.83 -3.41 12.35
CA ALA A 165 11.74 -4.48 11.34
C ALA A 165 12.51 -4.18 10.04
N THR A 166 12.83 -2.91 9.78
CA THR A 166 13.57 -2.47 8.59
C THR A 166 14.97 -1.93 8.89
N ALA A 167 15.36 -1.85 10.16
CA ALA A 167 16.69 -1.38 10.57
C ALA A 167 17.82 -2.35 10.21
N ASN A 168 17.55 -3.66 10.29
CA ASN A 168 18.52 -4.73 10.08
C ASN A 168 18.32 -5.40 8.71
N GLY A 169 19.23 -5.16 7.77
CA GLY A 169 19.20 -5.71 6.40
C GLY A 169 19.54 -7.21 6.29
N ASN A 170 19.32 -8.02 7.34
CA ASN A 170 19.63 -9.45 7.33
C ASN A 170 18.38 -10.35 7.46
N SER A 171 17.23 -9.77 7.77
CA SER A 171 15.96 -10.50 7.98
C SER A 171 14.90 -10.15 6.94
N CYS A 172 15.29 -9.59 5.79
CA CYS A 172 14.34 -9.43 4.68
C CYS A 172 14.17 -10.75 3.95
N PHE A 173 12.98 -10.90 3.39
CA PHE A 173 12.70 -11.92 2.40
C PHE A 173 13.40 -11.52 1.10
N ASN A 174 14.13 -12.43 0.45
CA ASN A 174 14.94 -12.10 -0.73
C ASN A 174 14.14 -12.07 -2.04
N ASP A 175 12.86 -12.39 -2.02
CA ASP A 175 12.03 -12.33 -3.22
C ASP A 175 11.21 -11.03 -3.22
N GLY A 176 11.51 -10.19 -4.21
CA GLY A 176 10.77 -9.00 -4.59
C GLY A 176 10.38 -9.04 -6.08
N VAL A 177 9.81 -7.96 -6.59
CA VAL A 177 9.53 -7.82 -8.02
C VAL A 177 10.35 -6.67 -8.57
N ALA A 178 11.27 -6.96 -9.49
CA ALA A 178 12.06 -5.96 -10.18
C ALA A 178 11.73 -5.97 -11.68
N ILE A 179 11.29 -4.83 -12.21
CA ILE A 179 10.79 -4.67 -13.58
C ILE A 179 11.67 -3.67 -14.31
N ASN A 180 12.32 -4.11 -15.39
CA ASN A 180 13.11 -3.24 -16.25
C ASN A 180 12.18 -2.47 -17.21
N VAL A 181 11.95 -1.20 -16.88
CA VAL A 181 11.11 -0.27 -17.61
C VAL A 181 11.95 0.46 -18.64
N THR A 182 11.58 0.34 -19.91
CA THR A 182 12.24 1.11 -20.97
C THR A 182 11.60 2.48 -21.11
N ASP A 183 12.32 3.44 -21.68
CA ASP A 183 11.77 4.76 -22.03
C ASP A 183 10.78 4.72 -23.22
N GLN A 184 10.46 3.53 -23.74
CA GLN A 184 9.62 3.35 -24.92
C GLN A 184 8.14 3.25 -24.54
N LEU A 185 7.43 4.36 -24.69
CA LEU A 185 5.96 4.40 -24.68
C LEU A 185 5.43 4.18 -26.09
N VAL A 186 4.46 3.26 -26.23
CA VAL A 186 3.87 2.91 -27.53
C VAL A 186 2.36 3.06 -27.48
N ASN A 187 1.79 3.64 -28.55
CA ASN A 187 0.34 3.68 -28.74
C ASN A 187 -0.17 2.27 -29.04
N VAL A 188 -1.22 1.83 -28.35
CA VAL A 188 -1.79 0.50 -28.56
C VAL A 188 -3.08 0.56 -29.36
N THR A 189 -3.12 -0.21 -30.44
CA THR A 189 -4.33 -0.47 -31.21
C THR A 189 -4.94 -1.77 -30.73
N ASN A 190 -6.07 -1.69 -30.03
CA ASN A 190 -6.87 -2.78 -29.42
C ASN A 190 -6.52 -3.12 -27.97
N LEU A 191 -7.46 -2.78 -27.10
CA LEU A 191 -7.39 -2.89 -25.66
C LEU A 191 -7.83 -4.29 -25.24
N ARG A 192 -6.89 -5.21 -25.03
CA ARG A 192 -7.23 -6.41 -24.25
C ARG A 192 -7.49 -5.97 -22.81
N HIS A 193 -8.77 -5.77 -22.51
CA HIS A 193 -9.27 -5.47 -21.17
C HIS A 193 -9.09 -6.70 -20.28
N SER A 194 -8.19 -6.60 -19.29
CA SER A 194 -8.10 -7.62 -18.24
C SER A 194 -8.27 -7.06 -16.83
N ASN A 195 -8.31 -5.74 -16.64
CA ASN A 195 -8.46 -5.10 -15.32
C ASN A 195 -9.50 -3.98 -15.33
N PRO A 196 -10.16 -3.70 -14.19
CA PRO A 196 -11.06 -2.56 -14.05
C PRO A 196 -10.22 -1.26 -14.01
N GLY A 197 -10.15 -0.55 -15.13
CA GLY A 197 -9.47 0.73 -15.28
C GLY A 197 -9.71 1.33 -16.66
N PRO A 198 -9.53 2.65 -16.85
CA PRO A 198 -9.65 3.26 -18.17
C PRO A 198 -8.67 2.60 -19.16
N PRO A 199 -9.07 2.45 -20.43
CA PRO A 199 -8.26 1.81 -21.45
C PRO A 199 -6.89 2.48 -21.63
N PHE A 200 -5.85 1.67 -21.85
CA PHE A 200 -4.51 2.14 -22.19
C PHE A 200 -4.50 2.78 -23.60
N GLU A 201 -4.42 4.10 -23.73
CA GLU A 201 -4.10 4.72 -25.02
C GLU A 201 -2.62 4.49 -25.40
N THR A 202 -1.78 4.35 -24.37
CA THR A 202 -0.36 4.00 -24.45
C THR A 202 0.00 2.96 -23.38
N CYS A 203 1.03 2.14 -23.64
CA CYS A 203 1.72 1.37 -22.60
C CYS A 203 3.23 1.44 -22.78
N VAL A 204 3.96 1.04 -21.74
CA VAL A 204 5.42 0.98 -21.74
C VAL A 204 5.90 -0.41 -22.15
N VAL A 205 6.95 -0.46 -22.99
CA VAL A 205 7.65 -1.70 -23.28
C VAL A 205 8.55 -2.03 -22.09
N VAL A 206 8.45 -3.26 -21.57
CA VAL A 206 9.37 -3.76 -20.56
C VAL A 206 10.46 -4.57 -21.23
N ALA A 207 11.72 -4.36 -20.83
CA ALA A 207 12.81 -5.12 -21.41
C ALA A 207 12.72 -6.59 -20.98
N SER A 208 12.90 -7.52 -21.92
CA SER A 208 13.23 -8.91 -21.59
C SER A 208 14.68 -8.99 -21.13
N SER A 209 14.95 -8.43 -19.95
CA SER A 209 16.30 -8.34 -19.40
C SER A 209 16.84 -9.73 -19.09
N THR A 210 17.97 -10.08 -19.71
CA THR A 210 18.81 -11.21 -19.33
C THR A 210 20.19 -10.68 -18.91
N PRO A 211 20.58 -10.80 -17.63
CA PRO A 211 19.81 -11.36 -16.52
C PRO A 211 18.66 -10.45 -16.06
N THR A 212 17.62 -11.04 -15.48
CA THR A 212 16.53 -10.32 -14.82
C THR A 212 17.10 -9.52 -13.63
N PRO A 213 16.72 -8.24 -13.46
CA PRO A 213 17.08 -7.48 -12.27
C PRO A 213 16.75 -8.27 -11.01
N THR A 214 17.68 -8.28 -10.07
CA THR A 214 17.47 -8.94 -8.77
C THR A 214 16.96 -7.88 -7.80
N PRO A 215 15.76 -8.06 -7.20
CA PRO A 215 15.27 -7.17 -6.17
C PRO A 215 16.13 -7.25 -4.91
N ASP A 216 16.20 -6.17 -4.15
CA ASP A 216 16.82 -6.08 -2.83
C ASP A 216 15.86 -5.42 -1.82
N PRO A 217 14.92 -6.21 -1.26
CA PRO A 217 13.96 -5.78 -0.24
C PRO A 217 14.58 -5.28 1.07
N CYS A 218 15.88 -5.51 1.27
CA CYS A 218 16.62 -5.12 2.47
C CYS A 218 17.12 -3.68 2.41
N LEU A 219 17.18 -3.06 1.23
CA LEU A 219 17.62 -1.67 1.09
C LEU A 219 16.60 -0.69 1.66
N VAL A 220 15.32 -1.04 1.63
CA VAL A 220 14.25 -0.15 2.12
C VAL A 220 14.25 -0.10 3.65
N LYS A 221 14.37 1.13 4.17
CA LYS A 221 14.24 1.45 5.58
C LYS A 221 13.02 2.35 5.79
N ILE A 222 12.21 2.02 6.79
CA ILE A 222 11.12 2.87 7.25
C ILE A 222 11.64 3.68 8.43
N ASP A 223 11.69 4.99 8.27
CA ASP A 223 12.05 5.88 9.37
C ASP A 223 10.86 6.16 10.30
N SER A 224 11.13 6.82 11.43
CA SER A 224 10.11 7.14 12.42
C SER A 224 9.01 8.06 11.89
N ALA A 225 9.31 8.95 10.92
CA ALA A 225 8.32 9.86 10.37
C ALA A 225 7.35 9.12 9.44
N VAL A 226 7.86 8.22 8.58
CA VAL A 226 7.04 7.34 7.75
C VAL A 226 6.21 6.40 8.61
N ALA A 227 6.83 5.76 9.62
CA ALA A 227 6.10 4.90 10.56
C ALA A 227 4.97 5.67 11.27
N ALA A 228 5.24 6.88 11.76
CA ALA A 228 4.23 7.73 12.38
C ALA A 228 3.12 8.12 11.39
N SER A 229 3.45 8.38 10.13
CA SER A 229 2.45 8.66 9.08
C SER A 229 1.54 7.45 8.81
N ILE A 230 2.11 6.24 8.77
CA ILE A 230 1.34 4.99 8.61
C ILE A 230 0.41 4.80 9.81
N SER A 231 0.92 4.97 11.04
CA SER A 231 0.09 4.90 12.26
C SER A 231 -1.01 5.95 12.28
N ALA A 232 -0.74 7.19 11.87
CA ALA A 232 -1.73 8.25 11.78
C ALA A 232 -2.83 7.93 10.74
N SER A 233 -2.47 7.28 9.63
CA SER A 233 -3.43 6.80 8.62
C SER A 233 -4.35 5.71 9.18
N LEU A 234 -3.84 4.79 10.02
CA LEU A 234 -4.70 3.84 10.76
C LEU A 234 -5.68 4.59 11.66
N THR A 235 -5.21 5.54 12.48
CA THR A 235 -6.06 6.35 13.36
C THR A 235 -7.16 7.04 12.56
N ALA A 236 -6.80 7.70 11.46
CA ALA A 236 -7.77 8.35 10.57
C ALA A 236 -8.80 7.36 9.99
N LYS A 237 -8.35 6.18 9.53
CA LYS A 237 -9.23 5.10 9.02
C LYS A 237 -10.19 4.61 10.11
N LEU A 238 -9.74 4.47 11.36
CA LEU A 238 -10.57 4.03 12.49
C LEU A 238 -11.58 5.11 12.92
N CYS A 239 -11.15 6.37 12.96
CA CYS A 239 -11.99 7.50 13.33
C CYS A 239 -13.11 7.80 12.32
N ASN A 240 -12.89 7.46 11.05
CA ASN A 240 -13.91 7.60 10.01
C ASN A 240 -14.92 6.44 9.98
N ARG A 241 -14.84 5.46 10.89
CA ARG A 241 -15.84 4.39 11.01
C ARG A 241 -17.12 4.92 11.66
N PHE A 242 -18.25 4.30 11.33
CA PHE A 242 -19.55 4.62 11.93
C PHE A 242 -19.54 4.49 13.47
N ASN A 243 -18.77 3.54 14.00
CA ASN A 243 -18.50 3.38 15.43
C ASN A 243 -16.98 3.23 15.63
N PRO A 244 -16.25 4.33 15.85
CA PRO A 244 -14.83 4.28 16.16
C PRO A 244 -14.58 3.50 17.47
N PRO A 245 -13.48 2.74 17.58
CA PRO A 245 -13.09 2.13 18.83
C PRO A 245 -12.91 3.18 19.93
N SER A 246 -13.42 2.91 21.14
CA SER A 246 -13.44 3.88 22.25
C SER A 246 -12.06 4.22 22.81
N ASP A 247 -11.06 3.40 22.49
CA ASP A 247 -9.65 3.54 22.86
C ASP A 247 -8.85 4.42 21.89
N ILE A 248 -9.44 4.85 20.78
CA ILE A 248 -8.81 5.75 19.81
C ILE A 248 -9.26 7.19 20.07
N ASP A 249 -8.29 8.08 20.29
CA ASP A 249 -8.55 9.52 20.37
C ASP A 249 -8.75 10.09 18.95
N CYS A 250 -10.01 10.33 18.62
CA CYS A 250 -10.38 10.89 17.33
C CYS A 250 -10.47 12.41 17.42
N PRO A 251 -9.81 13.16 16.52
CA PRO A 251 -9.94 14.61 16.51
C PRO A 251 -11.43 14.97 16.33
N PRO A 252 -11.90 16.04 17.00
CA PRO A 252 -13.29 16.47 16.88
C PRO A 252 -13.61 16.76 15.41
N GLU A 253 -14.78 16.33 14.95
CA GLU A 253 -15.22 16.54 13.57
C GLU A 253 -15.01 17.98 13.13
N SER A 254 -14.40 18.16 11.96
CA SER A 254 -14.23 19.47 11.36
C SER A 254 -15.59 20.14 11.12
N ALA A 255 -15.64 21.47 11.20
CA ALA A 255 -16.87 22.24 10.93
C ALA A 255 -17.50 21.91 9.56
N ALA A 256 -16.71 21.48 8.59
CA ALA A 256 -17.16 21.05 7.26
C ALA A 256 -18.00 19.76 7.28
N GLN A 257 -17.64 18.77 8.11
CA GLN A 257 -18.42 17.54 8.26
C GLN A 257 -19.76 17.80 8.95
N ARG A 258 -19.78 18.67 9.97
CA ARG A 258 -21.04 19.07 10.64
C ARG A 258 -22.01 19.78 9.71
N LEU A 259 -21.49 20.61 8.79
CA LEU A 259 -22.30 21.30 7.77
C LEU A 259 -22.91 20.33 6.74
N ALA A 260 -22.20 19.27 6.37
CA ALA A 260 -22.71 18.26 5.44
C ALA A 260 -23.87 17.45 6.06
N VAL A 261 -23.73 17.03 7.32
CA VAL A 261 -24.80 16.31 8.04
C VAL A 261 -26.01 17.23 8.28
N ALA A 262 -25.79 18.48 8.70
CA ALA A 262 -26.87 19.45 8.85
C ALA A 262 -27.56 19.77 7.52
N GLY A 263 -26.81 19.86 6.42
CA GLY A 263 -27.34 20.09 5.08
C GLY A 263 -28.23 18.96 4.58
N VAL A 264 -27.85 17.70 4.82
CA VAL A 264 -28.64 16.51 4.46
C VAL A 264 -29.92 16.43 5.31
N VAL A 265 -29.85 16.75 6.60
CA VAL A 265 -31.03 16.77 7.50
C VAL A 265 -32.01 17.88 7.11
N CYS A 266 -31.51 19.07 6.74
CA CYS A 266 -32.36 20.16 6.25
C CYS A 266 -33.05 19.84 4.90
N LEU A 267 -32.34 19.16 3.98
CA LEU A 267 -32.92 18.72 2.70
C LEU A 267 -34.01 17.66 2.91
N ALA A 268 -33.81 16.69 3.81
CA ALA A 268 -34.81 15.68 4.13
C ALA A 268 -36.08 16.29 4.77
N ALA A 269 -35.92 17.27 5.66
CA ALA A 269 -37.04 17.99 6.27
C ALA A 269 -37.83 18.83 5.25
N ALA A 270 -37.14 19.46 4.29
CA ALA A 270 -37.79 20.22 3.22
C ALA A 270 -38.63 19.32 2.30
N VAL A 271 -38.09 18.16 1.87
CA VAL A 271 -38.81 17.22 1.00
C VAL A 271 -40.02 16.61 1.72
N GLY A 272 -39.91 16.31 3.02
CA GLY A 272 -41.04 15.85 3.83
C GLY A 272 -42.16 16.90 3.97
N ALA A 273 -41.80 18.19 4.11
CA ALA A 273 -42.78 19.27 4.19
C ALA A 273 -43.51 19.54 2.86
N PHE A 274 -42.84 19.38 1.71
CA PHE A 274 -43.49 19.52 0.40
C PHE A 274 -44.35 18.32 0.01
N GLY A 275 -44.04 17.12 0.49
CA GLY A 275 -44.87 15.92 0.27
C GLY A 275 -46.21 15.96 0.99
N PHE A 276 -46.32 16.67 2.12
CA PHE A 276 -47.56 16.80 2.89
C PHE A 276 -48.51 17.91 2.40
N ILE A 277 -48.07 18.83 1.55
CA ILE A 277 -48.89 19.94 1.04
C ILE A 277 -49.57 19.59 -0.30
N LEU A 278 -49.16 18.50 -0.95
CA LEU A 278 -49.66 18.04 -2.25
C LEU A 278 -50.40 16.69 -2.22
N GLY A 279 -50.80 16.22 -1.04
CA GLY A 279 -51.60 14.99 -0.83
C GLY A 279 -53.04 15.29 -0.40
#